data_AF-A0A1Y1IHL8-F1
#
_entry.id   AF-A0A1Y1IHL8-F1
#
_cell.length_a   1.000
_cell.length_b   1.000
_cell.length_c   1.000
_cell.angle_alpha   90.00
_cell.angle_beta   90.00
_cell.angle_gamma   90.00
#
_symmetry.space_group_name_H-M   'P 1'
#
loop_
_entity.id
_entity.type
_entity.pdbx_description
1 polymer ?
#
loop_
_entity_poly.entity_id
_entity_poly.type
_entity_poly.pdbx_seq_one_letter_code
_entity_poly.pdbx_strand_id
1 'polypeptide(L)'
;MESPLVREIASLNCNASNRSLAQSYGQAIQTVSWEDTARTKNSCWGPNIADLTLHVAGSRLSMIRKPNFADVTADVPMSFFSVTTGNEKPAGALKRVSFKDYVTETLGLPNLILNRDDVLLASAHAGRQPTSSPGLPTRALLFNRGGAAAMFLAKRLSQDRRERGVSEAGAMTADELDRNALLLFQIPLKQRPAPEWRYDSDCDECCEMSVFAGACEMPGAAPDERIREAALAGLEYATLRASDQTYGPFRGLEGFKLERDARFPIRVTFQMYTVTDDPVLKESQIKSLPERIGKVYARGKETGSLVTNTTNRVTKLRPLGSVTGAEQMPLFNF
;
A
#
# COMPACT_ATOMS: atom_id res chain seq x y z
N MET A 1 18.16 -13.47 -13.82
CA MET A 1 19.16 -12.67 -13.09
C MET A 1 18.51 -11.32 -12.82
N GLU A 2 18.38 -10.89 -11.56
CA GLU A 2 17.77 -9.58 -11.23
C GLU A 2 18.63 -8.44 -11.78
N SER A 3 18.00 -7.40 -12.34
CA SER A 3 18.73 -6.21 -12.80
C SER A 3 19.45 -5.53 -11.61
N PRO A 4 20.74 -5.15 -11.74
CA PRO A 4 21.48 -4.40 -10.72
C PRO A 4 20.70 -3.19 -10.18
N LEU A 5 20.01 -2.48 -11.08
CA LEU A 5 19.18 -1.34 -10.74
C LEU A 5 18.04 -1.68 -9.76
N VAL A 6 17.38 -2.83 -9.92
CA VAL A 6 16.29 -3.23 -9.02
C VAL A 6 16.80 -3.41 -7.59
N ARG A 7 18.01 -3.96 -7.44
CA ARG A 7 18.65 -4.15 -6.13
C ARG A 7 19.04 -2.82 -5.48
N GLU A 8 19.57 -1.90 -6.27
CA GLU A 8 19.91 -0.55 -5.80
C GLU A 8 18.65 0.20 -5.31
N ILE A 9 17.56 0.17 -6.09
CA ILE A 9 16.29 0.79 -5.70
C ILE A 9 15.65 0.07 -4.49
N ALA A 10 15.76 -1.25 -4.41
CA ALA A 10 15.29 -2.00 -3.25
C ALA A 10 16.03 -1.57 -1.96
N SER A 11 17.31 -1.22 -2.08
CA SER A 11 18.19 -0.79 -0.98
C SER A 11 18.04 0.68 -0.56
N LEU A 12 17.05 1.42 -1.07
CA LEU A 12 16.84 2.84 -0.72
C LEU A 12 16.76 3.10 0.78
N ASN A 13 16.17 2.17 1.54
CA ASN A 13 16.10 2.23 3.00
C ASN A 13 17.46 2.05 3.69
N CYS A 14 18.44 1.43 3.02
CA CYS A 14 19.80 1.24 3.54
C CYS A 14 20.69 2.47 3.32
N ASN A 15 20.36 3.35 2.38
CA ASN A 15 21.12 4.57 2.11
C ASN A 15 20.91 5.64 3.21
N ALA A 16 21.99 6.02 3.90
CA ALA A 16 21.94 6.96 5.01
C ALA A 16 21.47 8.36 4.61
N SER A 17 21.94 8.89 3.48
CA SER A 17 21.55 10.22 2.98
C SER A 17 20.05 10.27 2.66
N ASN A 18 19.53 9.23 1.99
CA ASN A 18 18.10 9.13 1.68
C ASN A 18 17.25 9.06 2.97
N ARG A 19 17.69 8.27 3.96
CA ARG A 19 17.00 8.19 5.26
C ARG A 19 16.98 9.53 5.98
N SER A 20 18.14 10.19 6.09
CA SER A 20 18.25 11.50 6.76
C SER A 20 17.38 12.55 6.09
N LEU A 21 17.35 12.57 4.76
CA LEU A 21 16.50 13.46 3.98
C LEU A 21 15.01 13.16 4.20
N ALA A 22 14.58 11.89 4.18
CA ALA A 22 13.19 11.56 4.48
C ALA A 22 12.79 11.97 5.90
N GLN A 23 13.69 11.75 6.88
CA GLN A 23 13.50 12.10 8.28
C GLN A 23 13.39 13.61 8.50
N SER A 24 14.16 14.44 7.77
CA SER A 24 14.08 15.91 7.88
C SER A 24 12.71 16.46 7.46
N TYR A 25 11.97 15.71 6.63
CA TYR A 25 10.58 16.00 6.25
C TYR A 25 9.54 15.18 7.04
N GLY A 26 9.95 14.54 8.14
CA GLY A 26 9.09 13.77 9.03
C GLY A 26 8.50 12.51 8.39
N GLN A 27 9.21 11.92 7.43
CA GLN A 27 8.89 10.65 6.76
C GLN A 27 9.94 9.59 7.12
N ALA A 28 9.64 8.33 6.82
CA ALA A 28 10.52 7.18 6.93
C ALA A 28 10.53 6.42 5.61
N ILE A 29 11.68 5.82 5.29
CA ILE A 29 11.84 4.89 4.18
C ILE A 29 11.86 3.48 4.79
N GLN A 30 10.83 2.68 4.50
CA GLN A 30 10.63 1.38 5.14
C GLN A 30 10.14 0.33 4.13
N THR A 31 10.55 -0.92 4.33
CA THR A 31 10.18 -2.05 3.44
C THR A 31 8.95 -2.80 3.92
N VAL A 32 8.57 -2.62 5.19
CA VAL A 32 7.35 -3.16 5.80
C VAL A 32 6.54 -2.01 6.38
N SER A 33 5.27 -1.97 6.03
CA SER A 33 4.33 -0.98 6.54
C SER A 33 3.23 -1.66 7.35
N TRP A 34 2.91 -1.09 8.50
CA TRP A 34 1.89 -1.64 9.39
C TRP A 34 0.57 -0.92 9.16
N GLU A 35 -0.45 -1.68 8.77
CA GLU A 35 -1.82 -1.20 8.63
C GLU A 35 -2.62 -1.73 9.81
N ASP A 36 -2.63 -0.96 10.90
CA ASP A 36 -3.26 -1.32 12.17
C ASP A 36 -4.63 -0.65 12.37
N THR A 37 -5.53 -1.34 13.05
CA THR A 37 -6.77 -0.72 13.58
C THR A 37 -6.96 -0.99 15.07
N ALA A 38 -6.17 -1.90 15.63
CA ALA A 38 -6.08 -2.12 17.07
C ALA A 38 -4.69 -2.66 17.40
N ARG A 39 -3.75 -1.73 17.58
CA ARG A 39 -2.39 -2.03 18.04
C ARG A 39 -2.31 -1.96 19.56
N THR A 40 -1.56 -2.89 20.15
CA THR A 40 -1.15 -2.79 21.56
C THR A 40 -0.12 -1.69 21.69
N LYS A 41 -0.33 -0.79 22.66
CA LYS A 41 0.55 0.36 22.84
C LYS A 41 2.03 -0.03 22.98
N ASN A 42 2.91 0.75 22.36
CA ASN A 42 4.35 0.50 22.29
C ASN A 42 4.79 -0.79 21.59
N SER A 43 3.86 -1.53 20.98
CA SER A 43 4.14 -2.83 20.37
C SER A 43 4.02 -2.77 18.85
N CYS A 44 4.71 -3.69 18.17
CA CYS A 44 4.40 -4.04 16.78
C CYS A 44 3.23 -5.05 16.70
N TRP A 45 2.73 -5.52 17.83
CA TRP A 45 1.64 -6.49 17.94
C TRP A 45 0.31 -5.84 18.31
N GLY A 46 -0.78 -6.51 17.96
CA GLY A 46 -2.13 -6.13 18.34
C GLY A 46 -3.16 -7.10 17.77
N PRO A 47 -4.40 -7.06 18.26
CA PRO A 47 -5.45 -7.98 17.80
C PRO A 47 -5.90 -7.72 16.36
N ASN A 48 -5.58 -6.57 15.75
CA ASN A 48 -5.88 -6.30 14.34
C ASN A 48 -4.82 -5.41 13.67
N ILE A 49 -3.81 -6.06 13.07
CA ILE A 49 -2.71 -5.44 12.33
C ILE A 49 -2.42 -6.31 11.10
N ALA A 50 -2.19 -5.67 9.95
CA ALA A 50 -1.66 -6.32 8.77
C ALA A 50 -0.30 -5.72 8.37
N ASP A 51 0.65 -6.59 8.03
CA ASP A 51 1.90 -6.20 7.40
C ASP A 51 1.70 -6.10 5.89
N LEU A 52 2.04 -4.94 5.33
CA LEU A 52 2.05 -4.72 3.90
C LEU A 52 3.51 -4.55 3.44
N THR A 53 3.85 -5.25 2.36
CA THR A 53 5.14 -5.13 1.68
C THR A 53 4.91 -4.85 0.20
N LEU A 54 5.79 -4.04 -0.37
CA LEU A 54 5.83 -3.81 -1.80
C LEU A 54 6.85 -4.76 -2.44
N HIS A 55 6.45 -5.50 -3.45
CA HIS A 55 7.32 -6.45 -4.16
C HIS A 55 7.36 -6.15 -5.66
N VAL A 56 8.56 -6.11 -6.23
CA VAL A 56 8.78 -6.04 -7.69
C VAL A 56 9.97 -6.92 -8.05
N ALA A 57 9.83 -7.69 -9.13
CA ALA A 57 10.81 -8.66 -9.62
C ALA A 57 11.40 -9.60 -8.54
N GLY A 58 10.61 -9.97 -7.52
CA GLY A 58 11.07 -10.80 -6.40
C GLY A 58 11.74 -10.05 -5.25
N SER A 59 12.08 -8.76 -5.44
CA SER A 59 12.68 -7.89 -4.44
C SER A 59 11.64 -7.09 -3.65
N ARG A 60 11.86 -6.96 -2.33
CA ARG A 60 11.09 -6.04 -1.47
C ARG A 60 11.54 -4.61 -1.73
N LEU A 61 10.58 -3.71 -1.88
CA LEU A 61 10.84 -2.31 -2.14
C LEU A 61 10.50 -1.41 -0.96
N SER A 62 11.10 -0.23 -1.02
CA SER A 62 10.89 0.82 -0.04
C SER A 62 9.60 1.60 -0.31
N MET A 63 8.89 1.90 0.77
CA MET A 63 7.76 2.82 0.84
C MET A 63 8.19 4.04 1.66
N ILE A 64 7.78 5.23 1.21
CA ILE A 64 7.99 6.48 1.91
C ILE A 64 6.67 6.88 2.56
N ARG A 65 6.66 6.93 3.89
CA ARG A 65 5.47 7.27 4.68
C ARG A 65 5.85 7.75 6.08
N LYS A 66 4.85 8.17 6.86
CA LYS A 66 5.04 8.40 8.29
C LYS A 66 5.61 7.12 8.94
N PRO A 67 6.56 7.25 9.90
CA PRO A 67 7.10 6.10 10.61
C PRO A 67 5.97 5.24 11.19
N ASN A 68 6.07 3.91 11.15
CA ASN A 68 5.01 3.01 11.62
C ASN A 68 4.47 3.33 13.04
N PHE A 69 5.35 3.82 13.93
CA PHE A 69 4.98 4.17 15.31
C PHE A 69 4.42 5.59 15.49
N ALA A 70 4.47 6.41 14.44
CA ALA A 70 4.00 7.79 14.39
C ALA A 70 2.99 8.01 13.25
N ASP A 71 2.40 6.92 12.74
CA ASP A 71 1.39 6.98 11.71
C ASP A 71 0.12 7.68 12.21
N VAL A 72 -0.53 8.39 11.29
CA VAL A 72 -1.77 9.11 11.56
C VAL A 72 -2.86 8.57 10.66
N THR A 73 -4.07 8.59 11.18
CA THR A 73 -5.27 8.17 10.48
C THR A 73 -6.31 9.27 10.53
N ALA A 74 -7.23 9.29 9.58
CA ALA A 74 -8.32 10.24 9.55
C ALA A 74 -9.66 9.53 9.38
N ASP A 75 -10.70 10.01 10.06
CA ASP A 75 -12.05 9.47 9.91
C ASP A 75 -12.72 10.13 8.70
N VAL A 76 -12.79 9.40 7.58
CA VAL A 76 -13.33 9.91 6.31
C VAL A 76 -14.70 9.27 6.06
N PRO A 77 -15.75 10.04 5.76
CA PRO A 77 -17.07 9.45 5.51
C PRO A 77 -17.04 8.44 4.38
N MET A 78 -17.70 7.29 4.58
CA MET A 78 -17.67 6.18 3.62
C MET A 78 -18.18 6.59 2.22
N SER A 79 -19.12 7.54 2.17
CA SER A 79 -19.69 8.08 0.93
C SER A 79 -18.68 8.78 0.03
N PHE A 80 -17.49 9.15 0.53
CA PHE A 80 -16.41 9.73 -0.30
C PHE A 80 -15.70 8.68 -1.16
N PHE A 81 -15.83 7.39 -0.85
CA PHE A 81 -15.10 6.35 -1.54
C PHE A 81 -15.98 5.72 -2.62
N SER A 82 -15.47 5.75 -3.85
CA SER A 82 -16.06 5.06 -4.99
C SER A 82 -15.02 4.16 -5.64
N VAL A 83 -15.48 3.06 -6.24
CA VAL A 83 -14.62 2.09 -6.93
C VAL A 83 -15.15 1.85 -8.33
N THR A 84 -14.23 1.64 -9.27
CA THR A 84 -14.58 1.21 -10.63
C THR A 84 -14.72 -0.31 -10.64
N THR A 85 -15.87 -0.81 -11.07
CA THR A 85 -16.20 -2.23 -11.20
C THR A 85 -16.73 -2.52 -12.60
N GLY A 86 -17.02 -3.78 -12.94
CA GLY A 86 -17.38 -4.23 -14.29
C GLY A 86 -16.29 -5.08 -14.93
N ASN A 87 -15.06 -5.07 -14.40
CA ASN A 87 -13.91 -5.82 -14.90
C ASN A 87 -13.91 -7.29 -14.46
N GLU A 88 -14.89 -7.74 -13.68
CA GLU A 88 -15.05 -9.13 -13.26
C GLU A 88 -15.40 -10.09 -14.40
N LYS A 89 -15.91 -9.59 -15.53
CA LYS A 89 -16.19 -10.38 -16.74
C LYS A 89 -15.44 -9.80 -17.95
N PRO A 90 -15.05 -10.64 -18.93
CA PRO A 90 -14.50 -10.14 -20.19
C PRO A 90 -15.46 -9.16 -20.85
N ALA A 91 -14.94 -8.02 -21.31
CA ALA A 91 -15.73 -6.94 -21.94
C ALA A 91 -16.89 -6.40 -21.08
N GLY A 92 -16.85 -6.55 -19.76
CA GLY A 92 -17.84 -5.94 -18.89
C GLY A 92 -17.76 -4.40 -18.92
N ALA A 93 -18.92 -3.75 -18.91
CA ALA A 93 -19.00 -2.30 -18.91
C ALA A 93 -18.51 -1.74 -17.58
N LEU A 94 -17.46 -0.93 -17.61
CA LEU A 94 -16.94 -0.28 -16.42
C LEU A 94 -17.96 0.73 -15.90
N LYS A 95 -18.25 0.66 -14.61
CA LYS A 95 -19.12 1.60 -13.90
C LYS A 95 -18.49 2.01 -12.57
N ARG A 96 -18.79 3.23 -12.17
CA ARG A 96 -18.42 3.75 -10.86
C ARG A 96 -19.53 3.45 -9.87
N VAL A 97 -19.20 2.82 -8.75
CA VAL A 97 -20.14 2.55 -7.65
C VAL A 97 -19.53 3.02 -6.34
N SER A 98 -20.35 3.31 -5.34
CA SER A 98 -19.83 3.61 -4.00
C SER A 98 -19.13 2.38 -3.41
N PHE A 99 -18.19 2.58 -2.49
CA PHE A 99 -17.55 1.46 -1.79
C PHE A 99 -18.60 0.58 -1.07
N LYS A 100 -19.63 1.20 -0.51
CA LYS A 100 -20.73 0.49 0.14
C LYS A 100 -21.44 -0.44 -0.84
N ASP A 101 -21.87 0.08 -2.00
CA ASP A 101 -22.60 -0.70 -3.01
C ASP A 101 -21.72 -1.80 -3.61
N TYR A 102 -20.41 -1.53 -3.75
CA TYR A 102 -19.47 -2.56 -4.15
C TYR A 102 -19.48 -3.75 -3.18
N VAL A 103 -19.41 -3.52 -1.87
CA VAL A 103 -19.43 -4.59 -0.88
C VAL A 103 -20.80 -5.26 -0.79
N THR A 104 -21.88 -4.49 -0.74
CA THR A 104 -23.23 -5.02 -0.51
C THR A 104 -23.84 -5.68 -1.73
N GLU A 105 -23.65 -5.09 -2.92
CA GLU A 105 -24.30 -5.52 -4.16
C GLU A 105 -23.35 -6.28 -5.07
N THR A 106 -22.14 -5.74 -5.30
CA THR A 106 -21.20 -6.36 -6.27
C THR A 106 -20.55 -7.62 -5.71
N LEU A 107 -20.11 -7.58 -4.45
CA LEU A 107 -19.61 -8.76 -3.75
C LEU A 107 -20.73 -9.61 -3.14
N GLY A 108 -21.94 -9.06 -2.98
CA GLY A 108 -23.06 -9.74 -2.33
C GLY A 108 -22.85 -9.99 -0.84
N LEU A 109 -22.11 -9.11 -0.15
CA LEU A 109 -21.68 -9.28 1.24
C LEU A 109 -22.21 -8.15 2.14
N PRO A 110 -23.54 -7.96 2.26
CA PRO A 110 -24.10 -6.82 2.99
C PRO A 110 -23.75 -6.83 4.49
N ASN A 111 -23.55 -8.01 5.08
CA ASN A 111 -23.21 -8.18 6.49
C ASN A 111 -21.79 -7.70 6.85
N LEU A 112 -20.97 -7.33 5.86
CA LEU A 112 -19.64 -6.77 6.08
C LEU A 112 -19.63 -5.26 6.33
N ILE A 113 -20.74 -4.57 6.06
CA ILE A 113 -20.91 -3.16 6.37
C ILE A 113 -21.94 -3.04 7.50
N LEU A 114 -21.54 -2.50 8.65
CA LEU A 114 -22.42 -2.31 9.80
C LEU A 114 -23.02 -0.89 9.80
N ASN A 115 -24.16 -0.70 10.48
CA ASN A 115 -24.83 0.61 10.58
C ASN A 115 -23.96 1.72 11.18
N ARG A 116 -22.94 1.34 11.97
CA ARG A 116 -21.98 2.26 12.58
C ARG A 116 -20.81 2.65 11.68
N ASP A 117 -20.63 1.98 10.53
CA ASP A 117 -19.50 2.20 9.63
C ASP A 117 -19.83 3.39 8.70
N ASP A 118 -20.20 4.55 9.28
CA ASP A 118 -20.47 5.79 8.53
C ASP A 118 -19.17 6.49 8.10
N VAL A 119 -18.08 6.22 8.81
CA VAL A 119 -16.71 6.66 8.52
C VAL A 119 -15.76 5.47 8.36
N LEU A 120 -14.75 5.66 7.52
CA LEU A 120 -13.61 4.75 7.33
C LEU A 120 -12.35 5.38 7.91
N LEU A 121 -11.52 4.57 8.53
CA LEU A 121 -10.21 4.99 9.02
C LEU A 121 -9.23 5.07 7.85
N ALA A 122 -8.88 6.27 7.39
CA ALA A 122 -8.04 6.50 6.22
C ALA A 122 -6.57 6.74 6.59
N SER A 123 -5.65 6.14 5.84
CA SER A 123 -4.21 6.43 5.85
C SER A 123 -3.69 6.61 4.42
N ALA A 124 -2.52 7.21 4.24
CA ALA A 124 -1.94 7.47 2.92
C ALA A 124 -0.42 7.32 2.88
N HIS A 125 0.10 6.59 1.89
CA HIS A 125 1.52 6.26 1.72
C HIS A 125 1.98 6.44 0.28
N ALA A 126 3.28 6.63 0.08
CA ALA A 126 3.89 6.63 -1.25
C ALA A 126 4.76 5.38 -1.45
N GLY A 127 4.40 4.54 -2.42
CA GLY A 127 5.20 3.42 -2.90
C GLY A 127 6.14 3.83 -4.04
N ARG A 128 7.30 3.19 -4.13
CA ARG A 128 8.24 3.35 -5.24
C ARG A 128 8.47 2.01 -5.91
N GLN A 129 8.33 1.95 -7.24
CA GLN A 129 8.50 0.73 -8.03
C GLN A 129 9.54 0.94 -9.15
N PRO A 130 10.51 0.02 -9.37
CA PRO A 130 11.25 -0.05 -10.61
C PRO A 130 10.36 -0.66 -11.71
N THR A 131 10.73 -0.42 -12.96
CA THR A 131 10.08 -1.02 -14.14
C THR A 131 10.54 -2.47 -14.30
N SER A 132 9.75 -3.46 -13.84
CA SER A 132 9.89 -4.87 -14.26
C SER A 132 8.74 -5.76 -13.78
N SER A 133 8.47 -6.84 -14.53
CA SER A 133 7.41 -7.82 -14.28
C SER A 133 7.89 -8.96 -13.35
N PRO A 134 7.14 -9.40 -12.33
CA PRO A 134 7.55 -10.50 -11.44
C PRO A 134 6.77 -11.82 -11.59
N GLY A 135 7.36 -12.91 -11.10
CA GLY A 135 6.64 -14.10 -10.66
C GLY A 135 5.83 -13.86 -9.37
N LEU A 136 4.88 -14.76 -9.07
CA LEU A 136 3.90 -14.58 -8.00
C LEU A 136 4.45 -14.88 -6.59
N PRO A 137 4.32 -13.97 -5.61
CA PRO A 137 4.42 -14.31 -4.20
C PRO A 137 3.14 -14.99 -3.69
N THR A 138 3.26 -15.81 -2.64
CA THR A 138 2.19 -16.67 -2.08
C THR A 138 1.01 -15.91 -1.45
N ARG A 139 1.11 -14.60 -1.24
CA ARG A 139 0.06 -13.71 -0.71
C ARG A 139 0.01 -12.38 -1.47
N ALA A 140 -0.01 -12.44 -2.79
CA ALA A 140 -0.12 -11.26 -3.65
C ALA A 140 -1.55 -10.68 -3.65
N LEU A 141 -1.68 -9.35 -3.63
CA LEU A 141 -2.90 -8.69 -4.05
C LEU A 141 -2.97 -8.70 -5.58
N LEU A 142 -3.97 -9.40 -6.11
CA LEU A 142 -4.15 -9.59 -7.55
C LEU A 142 -5.28 -8.71 -8.06
N PHE A 143 -5.15 -8.30 -9.31
CA PHE A 143 -6.18 -7.61 -10.07
C PHE A 143 -7.06 -8.63 -10.80
N ASN A 144 -8.38 -8.46 -10.74
CA ASN A 144 -9.31 -9.25 -11.53
C ASN A 144 -9.42 -8.69 -12.95
N ARG A 145 -8.87 -9.40 -13.94
CA ARG A 145 -8.94 -9.04 -15.36
C ARG A 145 -9.86 -10.00 -16.08
N GLY A 146 -11.16 -9.70 -16.07
CA GLY A 146 -12.18 -10.51 -16.75
C GLY A 146 -12.26 -11.94 -16.23
N GLY A 147 -12.10 -12.13 -14.92
CA GLY A 147 -12.08 -13.44 -14.28
C GLY A 147 -10.70 -14.10 -14.21
N ALA A 148 -9.67 -13.51 -14.85
CA ALA A 148 -8.29 -13.96 -14.73
C ALA A 148 -7.51 -13.13 -13.70
N ALA A 149 -6.67 -13.79 -12.91
CA ALA A 149 -5.83 -13.11 -11.93
C ALA A 149 -4.59 -12.52 -12.61
N ALA A 150 -4.36 -11.22 -12.43
CA ALA A 150 -3.23 -10.49 -12.98
C ALA A 150 -2.49 -9.67 -11.91
N MET A 151 -1.21 -9.39 -12.12
CA MET A 151 -0.44 -8.48 -11.27
C MET A 151 -0.71 -7.02 -11.64
N PHE A 152 -0.47 -6.10 -10.71
CA PHE A 152 -0.40 -4.68 -11.01
C PHE A 152 0.94 -4.33 -11.66
N LEU A 153 0.91 -3.44 -12.65
CA LEU A 153 2.08 -2.85 -13.30
C LEU A 153 2.07 -1.34 -13.09
N ALA A 154 3.18 -0.79 -12.62
CA ALA A 154 3.45 0.63 -12.71
C ALA A 154 4.17 0.96 -14.03
N LYS A 155 3.61 1.92 -14.76
CA LYS A 155 4.23 2.53 -15.94
C LYS A 155 4.55 3.99 -15.64
N ARG A 156 5.63 4.53 -16.21
CA ARG A 156 5.92 5.97 -16.14
C ARG A 156 4.77 6.79 -16.76
N LEU A 157 4.38 7.89 -16.13
CA LEU A 157 3.29 8.74 -16.60
C LEU A 157 3.55 9.34 -18.00
N SER A 158 4.77 9.78 -18.27
CA SER A 158 5.28 10.28 -19.56
C SER A 158 5.12 9.23 -20.65
N GLN A 159 5.49 7.99 -20.36
CA GLN A 159 5.30 6.87 -21.28
C GLN A 159 3.81 6.63 -21.57
N ASP A 160 2.97 6.62 -20.53
CA ASP A 160 1.52 6.49 -20.69
C ASP A 160 0.91 7.65 -21.52
N ARG A 161 1.34 8.89 -21.26
CA ARG A 161 0.93 10.09 -22.00
C ARG A 161 1.34 10.02 -23.47
N ARG A 162 2.57 9.58 -23.76
CA ARG A 162 3.07 9.37 -25.11
C ARG A 162 2.25 8.33 -25.87
N GLU A 163 1.94 7.22 -25.24
CA GLU A 163 1.11 6.15 -25.83
C GLU A 163 -0.33 6.64 -26.12
N ARG A 164 -0.86 7.55 -25.30
CA ARG A 164 -2.15 8.21 -25.53
C ARG A 164 -2.11 9.37 -26.53
N GLY A 165 -0.92 9.77 -26.99
CA GLY A 165 -0.75 10.93 -27.88
C GLY A 165 -1.05 12.28 -27.23
N VAL A 166 -0.91 12.39 -25.91
CA VAL A 166 -1.10 13.64 -25.16
C VAL A 166 0.24 14.22 -24.69
N SER A 167 0.26 15.51 -24.35
CA SER A 167 1.46 16.21 -23.85
C SER A 167 2.05 15.52 -22.63
N GLU A 168 3.36 15.25 -22.64
CA GLU A 168 4.09 14.70 -21.49
C GLU A 168 4.23 15.71 -20.34
N ALA A 169 4.20 17.01 -20.67
CA ALA A 169 4.32 18.11 -19.71
C ALA A 169 2.97 18.51 -19.09
N GLY A 170 3.01 18.92 -17.82
CA GLY A 170 1.87 19.46 -17.08
C GLY A 170 1.47 18.61 -15.85
N ALA A 171 0.62 19.19 -15.00
CA ALA A 171 0.06 18.52 -13.84
C ALA A 171 -0.77 17.28 -14.25
N MET A 172 -0.95 16.32 -13.32
CA MET A 172 -1.84 15.18 -13.56
C MET A 172 -3.29 15.64 -13.70
N THR A 173 -3.98 15.10 -14.69
CA THR A 173 -5.45 15.19 -14.81
C THR A 173 -6.12 14.38 -13.70
N ALA A 174 -7.43 14.58 -13.48
CA ALA A 174 -8.18 13.81 -12.48
C ALA A 174 -8.09 12.29 -12.73
N ASP A 175 -8.28 11.86 -13.97
CA ASP A 175 -8.16 10.46 -14.36
C ASP A 175 -6.73 9.89 -14.16
N GLU A 176 -5.68 10.69 -14.41
CA GLU A 176 -4.30 10.27 -14.11
C GLU A 176 -4.03 10.16 -12.62
N LEU A 177 -4.66 11.01 -11.79
CA LEU A 177 -4.59 10.89 -10.33
C LEU A 177 -5.25 9.59 -9.85
N ASP A 178 -6.39 9.21 -10.44
CA ASP A 178 -7.10 7.99 -10.08
C ASP A 178 -6.28 6.74 -10.43
N ARG A 179 -5.66 6.72 -11.61
CA ARG A 179 -4.77 5.62 -12.02
C ARG A 179 -3.43 5.60 -11.29
N ASN A 180 -3.06 6.66 -10.56
CA ASN A 180 -1.81 6.72 -9.80
C ASN A 180 -1.91 6.07 -8.41
N ALA A 181 -3.12 5.77 -7.96
CA ALA A 181 -3.38 5.31 -6.59
C ALA A 181 -4.05 3.94 -6.53
N LEU A 182 -3.72 3.17 -5.49
CA LEU A 182 -4.53 2.05 -5.04
C LEU A 182 -5.24 2.41 -3.73
N LEU A 183 -6.51 2.03 -3.65
CA LEU A 183 -7.27 2.03 -2.40
C LEU A 183 -7.28 0.61 -1.85
N LEU A 184 -6.66 0.41 -0.69
CA LEU A 184 -6.66 -0.87 0.00
C LEU A 184 -7.69 -0.82 1.13
N PHE A 185 -8.83 -1.46 0.94
CA PHE A 185 -9.86 -1.58 1.97
C PHE A 185 -9.63 -2.81 2.83
N GLN A 186 -9.55 -2.61 4.14
CA GLN A 186 -9.39 -3.66 5.13
C GLN A 186 -10.65 -3.74 5.98
N ILE A 187 -11.41 -4.81 5.78
CA ILE A 187 -12.61 -5.12 6.55
C ILE A 187 -12.25 -6.16 7.61
N PRO A 188 -12.30 -5.83 8.91
CA PRO A 188 -11.98 -6.79 9.97
C PRO A 188 -12.98 -7.94 10.02
N LEU A 189 -12.47 -9.17 10.02
CA LEU A 189 -13.24 -10.40 10.06
C LEU A 189 -12.97 -11.17 11.36
N LYS A 190 -13.96 -11.93 11.84
CA LYS A 190 -13.77 -12.85 12.95
C LYS A 190 -12.84 -13.98 12.52
N GLN A 191 -11.81 -14.23 13.32
CA GLN A 191 -10.93 -15.37 13.09
C GLN A 191 -11.65 -16.66 13.52
N ARG A 192 -11.44 -17.74 12.78
CA ARG A 192 -11.86 -19.06 13.24
C ARG A 192 -11.07 -19.37 14.52
N PRO A 193 -11.70 -19.89 15.57
CA PRO A 193 -10.95 -20.37 16.72
C PRO A 193 -9.93 -21.39 16.22
N ALA A 194 -8.68 -21.26 16.67
CA ALA A 194 -7.68 -22.28 16.39
C ALA A 194 -8.24 -23.62 16.93
N PRO A 195 -8.12 -24.73 16.18
CA PRO A 195 -8.40 -26.03 16.77
C PRO A 195 -7.54 -26.13 18.04
N GLU A 196 -8.15 -26.57 19.15
CA GLU A 196 -7.39 -26.85 20.36
C GLU A 196 -6.27 -27.82 19.99
N TRP A 197 -5.03 -27.36 20.11
CA TRP A 197 -3.88 -28.25 20.05
C TRP A 197 -3.98 -29.14 21.27
N ARG A 198 -4.52 -30.36 21.11
CA ARG A 198 -4.30 -31.43 22.07
C ARG A 198 -2.80 -31.68 22.08
N TYR A 199 -2.17 -31.27 23.17
CA TYR A 199 -0.81 -31.66 23.50
C TYR A 199 -0.88 -33.16 23.77
N ASP A 200 -0.59 -33.98 22.76
CA ASP A 200 -0.28 -35.38 22.99
C ASP A 200 1.15 -35.38 23.55
N SER A 201 1.30 -35.79 24.81
CA SER A 201 2.52 -35.59 25.60
C SER A 201 3.71 -36.47 25.18
N ASP A 202 3.64 -37.13 24.03
CA ASP A 202 4.56 -38.22 23.66
C ASP A 202 5.45 -37.89 22.44
N CYS A 203 5.79 -36.62 22.22
CA CYS A 203 6.88 -36.25 21.30
C CYS A 203 8.02 -35.55 22.04
N ASP A 204 8.75 -36.33 22.84
CA ASP A 204 9.96 -35.91 23.57
C ASP A 204 11.22 -35.84 22.67
N GLU A 205 11.04 -35.70 21.36
CA GLU A 205 12.14 -35.75 20.40
C GLU A 205 11.92 -34.76 19.26
N CYS A 206 12.30 -33.49 19.50
CA CYS A 206 12.81 -32.51 18.53
C CYS A 206 12.96 -31.13 19.21
N CYS A 207 13.74 -31.06 20.29
CA CYS A 207 14.28 -29.80 20.80
C CYS A 207 15.81 -29.80 20.63
N GLU A 208 16.28 -30.08 19.41
CA GLU A 208 17.61 -29.63 19.01
C GLU A 208 17.49 -28.22 18.44
N MET A 209 17.81 -27.28 19.31
CA MET A 209 18.00 -25.88 19.02
C MET A 209 19.23 -25.73 18.12
N SER A 210 19.07 -25.86 16.80
CA SER A 210 20.14 -25.50 15.87
C SER A 210 20.24 -23.98 15.78
N VAL A 211 21.17 -23.42 16.54
CA VAL A 211 21.68 -22.07 16.37
C VAL A 211 22.40 -22.02 15.02
N PHE A 212 21.71 -21.62 13.95
CA PHE A 212 22.37 -21.25 12.70
C PHE A 212 22.88 -19.81 12.81
N ALA A 213 24.01 -19.65 13.53
CA ALA A 213 24.91 -18.53 13.34
C ALA A 213 25.76 -18.81 12.10
N GLY A 214 25.21 -18.50 10.92
CA GLY A 214 25.92 -18.54 9.64
C GLY A 214 26.13 -17.15 9.12
N ALA A 215 27.28 -16.54 9.44
CA ALA A 215 27.80 -15.41 8.69
C ALA A 215 28.19 -15.93 7.28
N CYS A 216 27.49 -15.49 6.24
CA CYS A 216 27.97 -15.65 4.87
C CYS A 216 28.79 -14.41 4.52
N GLU A 217 30.10 -14.51 4.62
CA GLU A 217 31.02 -13.66 3.89
C GLU A 217 30.81 -13.91 2.39
N MET A 218 30.48 -12.86 1.64
CA MET A 218 30.43 -12.90 0.19
C MET A 218 31.81 -12.48 -0.36
N PRO A 219 32.44 -13.25 -1.26
CA PRO A 219 33.65 -12.77 -1.94
C PRO A 219 33.29 -11.58 -2.84
N GLY A 220 34.05 -10.49 -2.68
CA GLY A 220 33.95 -9.31 -3.52
C GLY A 220 34.34 -9.63 -4.97
N ALA A 221 33.39 -9.52 -5.89
CA ALA A 221 33.67 -9.43 -7.31
C ALA A 221 33.77 -7.95 -7.69
N ALA A 222 34.88 -7.58 -8.33
CA ALA A 222 35.07 -6.23 -8.87
C ALA A 222 33.99 -5.92 -9.94
N PRO A 223 33.48 -4.69 -10.02
CA PRO A 223 32.49 -4.32 -11.03
C PRO A 223 33.12 -4.30 -12.43
N ASP A 224 32.48 -4.99 -13.37
CA ASP A 224 32.73 -4.87 -14.81
C ASP A 224 32.10 -3.54 -15.28
N GLU A 225 32.93 -2.52 -15.45
CA GLU A 225 32.56 -1.18 -15.92
C GLU A 225 32.22 -1.19 -17.42
N ARG A 226 31.05 -1.72 -17.79
CA ARG A 226 30.46 -1.41 -19.11
C ARG A 226 28.94 -1.27 -19.03
N ILE A 227 28.48 -0.23 -18.35
CA ILE A 227 27.15 0.36 -18.61
C ILE A 227 27.38 1.66 -19.38
N ARG A 228 26.97 1.66 -20.65
CA ARG A 228 26.78 2.90 -21.42
C ARG A 228 25.82 3.78 -20.60
N GLU A 229 26.26 4.95 -20.17
CA GLU A 229 25.46 5.98 -19.51
C GLU A 229 24.28 6.40 -20.41
N ALA A 230 23.20 5.64 -20.38
CA ALA A 230 21.90 6.17 -20.72
C ALA A 230 21.52 7.11 -19.57
N ALA A 231 21.24 8.38 -19.88
CA ALA A 231 20.80 9.35 -18.88
C ALA A 231 19.61 8.77 -18.10
N LEU A 232 19.74 8.67 -16.77
CA LEU A 232 18.67 8.20 -15.89
C LEU A 232 17.44 9.11 -16.07
N ALA A 233 16.26 8.52 -16.30
CA ALA A 233 15.04 9.28 -16.49
C ALA A 233 14.53 9.90 -15.18
N GLY A 234 15.05 9.46 -14.03
CA GLY A 234 14.78 10.00 -12.71
C GLY A 234 13.43 9.55 -12.13
N LEU A 235 13.02 10.22 -11.06
CA LEU A 235 11.75 9.98 -10.40
C LEU A 235 10.58 10.57 -11.19
N GLU A 236 9.52 9.79 -11.28
CA GLU A 236 8.30 10.19 -11.94
C GLU A 236 7.05 9.55 -11.31
N TYR A 237 5.88 10.11 -11.56
CA TYR A 237 4.62 9.46 -11.21
C TYR A 237 4.36 8.22 -12.04
N ALA A 238 3.71 7.24 -11.42
CA ALA A 238 3.32 6.00 -12.05
C ALA A 238 1.86 6.01 -12.48
N THR A 239 1.54 5.42 -13.61
CA THR A 239 0.17 4.99 -13.92
C THR A 239 0.09 3.48 -13.65
N LEU A 240 -0.90 3.07 -12.87
CA LEU A 240 -1.14 1.67 -12.54
C LEU A 240 -2.08 1.05 -13.56
N ARG A 241 -1.76 -0.19 -13.96
CA ARG A 241 -2.60 -0.99 -14.84
C ARG A 241 -2.49 -2.47 -14.49
N ALA A 242 -3.43 -3.26 -14.96
CA ALA A 242 -3.31 -4.71 -14.91
C ALA A 242 -2.24 -5.19 -15.90
N SER A 243 -1.46 -6.20 -15.49
CA SER A 243 -0.57 -6.94 -16.38
C SER A 243 -1.36 -7.68 -17.46
N ASP A 244 -0.76 -7.80 -18.65
CA ASP A 244 -1.28 -8.66 -19.71
C ASP A 244 -1.01 -10.14 -19.40
N GLN A 245 -0.04 -10.43 -18.54
CA GLN A 245 0.22 -11.77 -18.03
C GLN A 245 -0.79 -12.13 -16.93
N THR A 246 -1.46 -13.26 -17.12
CA THR A 246 -2.42 -13.83 -16.17
C THR A 246 -1.88 -15.10 -15.52
N TYR A 247 -2.33 -15.40 -14.30
CA TYR A 247 -1.86 -16.53 -13.49
C TYR A 247 -2.98 -17.52 -13.14
N GLY A 248 -3.96 -17.68 -14.04
CA GLY A 248 -5.12 -18.54 -13.85
C GLY A 248 -6.37 -17.78 -13.38
N PRO A 249 -7.41 -18.49 -12.92
CA PRO A 249 -8.67 -17.87 -12.54
C PRO A 249 -8.53 -17.05 -11.25
N PHE A 250 -9.19 -15.89 -11.23
CA PHE A 250 -9.30 -15.05 -10.05
C PHE A 250 -10.29 -15.66 -9.06
N ARG A 251 -9.78 -16.20 -7.95
CA ARG A 251 -10.59 -16.95 -6.97
C ARG A 251 -11.42 -16.07 -6.01
N GLY A 252 -11.19 -14.75 -6.01
CA GLY A 252 -11.97 -13.80 -5.23
C GLY A 252 -12.23 -14.23 -3.78
N LEU A 253 -13.46 -14.03 -3.32
CA LEU A 253 -13.94 -14.43 -1.99
C LEU A 253 -14.89 -15.64 -2.03
N GLU A 254 -14.92 -16.35 -3.17
CA GLU A 254 -15.84 -17.46 -3.37
C GLU A 254 -15.56 -18.61 -2.39
N GLY A 255 -16.62 -19.17 -1.81
CA GLY A 255 -16.53 -20.30 -0.87
C GLY A 255 -16.14 -19.93 0.56
N PHE A 256 -15.83 -18.67 0.86
CA PHE A 256 -15.54 -18.24 2.23
C PHE A 256 -16.81 -17.83 2.98
N LYS A 257 -17.00 -18.40 4.18
CA LYS A 257 -17.96 -17.89 5.16
C LYS A 257 -17.31 -16.76 5.95
N LEU A 258 -17.62 -15.52 5.57
CA LEU A 258 -17.07 -14.31 6.18
C LEU A 258 -18.02 -13.76 7.22
N GLU A 259 -17.48 -13.36 8.38
CA GLU A 259 -18.24 -12.69 9.43
C GLU A 259 -17.47 -11.46 9.91
N ARG A 260 -18.15 -10.31 9.92
CA ARG A 260 -17.59 -9.02 10.32
C ARG A 260 -17.23 -9.00 11.80
N ASP A 261 -16.01 -8.62 12.15
CA ASP A 261 -15.59 -8.39 13.53
C ASP A 261 -15.86 -6.96 13.98
N ALA A 262 -17.02 -6.76 14.60
CA ALA A 262 -17.43 -5.47 15.11
C ALA A 262 -16.54 -4.91 16.25
N ARG A 263 -15.43 -5.52 16.65
CA ARG A 263 -14.51 -4.84 17.59
C ARG A 263 -13.64 -3.78 16.95
N PHE A 264 -13.48 -3.83 15.62
CA PHE A 264 -12.54 -2.98 14.89
C PHE A 264 -13.22 -2.21 13.73
N PRO A 265 -12.77 -0.99 13.40
CA PRO A 265 -13.28 -0.21 12.27
C PRO A 265 -12.75 -0.74 10.93
N ILE A 266 -13.40 -0.35 9.83
CA ILE A 266 -12.89 -0.58 8.48
C ILE A 266 -11.80 0.47 8.19
N ARG A 267 -10.65 0.02 7.68
CA ARG A 267 -9.52 0.89 7.29
C ARG A 267 -9.42 0.97 5.77
N VAL A 268 -9.03 2.14 5.26
CA VAL A 268 -8.69 2.36 3.86
C VAL A 268 -7.30 2.99 3.77
N THR A 269 -6.41 2.38 2.99
CA THR A 269 -5.06 2.88 2.78
C THR A 269 -4.93 3.38 1.34
N PHE A 270 -4.59 4.66 1.19
CA PHE A 270 -4.34 5.32 -0.09
C PHE A 270 -2.85 5.17 -0.45
N GLN A 271 -2.53 4.30 -1.39
CA GLN A 271 -1.15 4.07 -1.82
C GLN A 271 -0.89 4.72 -3.17
N MET A 272 -0.11 5.80 -3.19
CA MET A 272 0.32 6.48 -4.42
C MET A 272 1.62 5.89 -4.93
N TYR A 273 1.80 5.82 -6.24
CA TYR A 273 2.99 5.20 -6.82
C TYR A 273 3.89 6.18 -7.57
N THR A 274 5.18 5.98 -7.42
CA THR A 274 6.23 6.65 -8.20
C THR A 274 7.17 5.61 -8.78
N VAL A 275 7.74 5.89 -9.95
CA VAL A 275 8.75 5.07 -10.60
C VAL A 275 10.07 5.82 -10.60
N THR A 276 11.17 5.11 -10.33
CA THR A 276 12.52 5.67 -10.40
C THR A 276 13.46 4.66 -10.99
N ASP A 277 14.48 5.16 -11.67
CA ASP A 277 15.75 4.50 -11.97
C ASP A 277 16.92 5.22 -11.26
N ASP A 278 16.65 6.27 -10.48
CA ASP A 278 17.63 6.97 -9.67
C ASP A 278 17.63 6.43 -8.21
N PRO A 279 18.74 5.85 -7.72
CA PRO A 279 18.87 5.38 -6.34
C PRO A 279 19.12 6.51 -5.33
N VAL A 280 19.27 7.75 -5.78
CA VAL A 280 19.46 8.92 -4.92
C VAL A 280 18.18 9.75 -4.90
N LEU A 281 17.65 10.02 -3.71
CA LEU A 281 16.47 10.85 -3.54
C LEU A 281 16.86 12.33 -3.57
N LYS A 282 16.15 13.11 -4.38
CA LYS A 282 16.32 14.57 -4.43
C LYS A 282 15.38 15.23 -3.44
N GLU A 283 15.80 16.35 -2.86
CA GLU A 283 15.01 17.07 -1.85
C GLU A 283 13.64 17.51 -2.38
N SER A 284 13.58 18.02 -3.61
CA SER A 284 12.32 18.43 -4.26
C SER A 284 11.28 17.30 -4.32
N GLN A 285 11.75 16.06 -4.46
CA GLN A 285 10.90 14.87 -4.52
C GLN A 285 10.28 14.59 -3.15
N ILE A 286 11.11 14.59 -2.10
CA ILE A 286 10.67 14.30 -0.73
C ILE A 286 9.76 15.40 -0.19
N LYS A 287 10.08 16.67 -0.48
CA LYS A 287 9.29 17.82 -0.04
C LYS A 287 7.84 17.79 -0.52
N SER A 288 7.58 17.29 -1.73
CA SER A 288 6.23 17.23 -2.31
C SER A 288 5.34 16.11 -1.76
N LEU A 289 5.93 15.05 -1.18
CA LEU A 289 5.19 13.88 -0.69
C LEU A 289 4.28 14.20 0.51
N PRO A 290 4.73 14.89 1.58
CA PRO A 290 3.89 15.26 2.71
C PRO A 290 2.66 16.06 2.31
N GLU A 291 2.80 17.03 1.40
CA GLU A 291 1.66 17.85 0.94
C GLU A 291 0.59 16.98 0.28
N ARG A 292 1.02 16.03 -0.55
CA ARG A 292 0.10 15.16 -1.29
C ARG A 292 -0.55 14.12 -0.38
N ILE A 293 0.21 13.51 0.52
CA ILE A 293 -0.29 12.63 1.59
C ILE A 293 -1.28 13.41 2.48
N GLY A 294 -0.95 14.66 2.82
CA GLY A 294 -1.78 15.56 3.62
C GLY A 294 -3.15 15.86 3.03
N LYS A 295 -3.27 15.95 1.70
CA LYS A 295 -4.57 16.16 1.01
C LYS A 295 -5.57 15.04 1.28
N VAL A 296 -5.11 13.80 1.49
CA VAL A 296 -6.00 12.68 1.85
C VAL A 296 -6.57 12.88 3.25
N TYR A 297 -5.73 13.30 4.20
CA TYR A 297 -6.14 13.56 5.58
C TYR A 297 -7.00 14.81 5.74
N ALA A 298 -6.86 15.82 4.87
CA ALA A 298 -7.68 17.04 4.89
C ALA A 298 -9.17 16.78 4.63
N ARG A 299 -9.55 15.57 4.15
CA ARG A 299 -10.95 15.15 3.97
C ARG A 299 -11.54 14.46 5.21
N GLY A 300 -10.72 14.20 6.22
CA GLY A 300 -11.18 13.63 7.48
C GLY A 300 -12.03 14.60 8.26
N LYS A 301 -13.12 14.10 8.85
CA LYS A 301 -13.87 14.81 9.89
C LYS A 301 -13.02 14.99 11.15
N GLU A 302 -12.18 14.01 11.45
CA GLU A 302 -11.27 13.98 12.60
C GLU A 302 -9.94 13.31 12.20
N THR A 303 -8.85 13.63 12.90
CA THR A 303 -7.55 12.96 12.72
C THR A 303 -7.04 12.41 14.05
N GLY A 304 -6.58 11.16 14.04
CA GLY A 304 -6.17 10.43 15.24
C GLY A 304 -5.29 9.22 14.93
N SER A 305 -4.91 8.46 15.95
CA SER A 305 -4.21 7.18 15.82
C SER A 305 -4.90 6.19 16.75
N LEU A 306 -5.31 5.01 16.24
CA LEU A 306 -6.06 4.02 17.02
C LEU A 306 -5.12 3.12 17.84
N VAL A 307 -5.20 3.22 19.16
CA VAL A 307 -4.45 2.39 20.12
C VAL A 307 -5.41 1.90 21.20
N THR A 308 -5.47 0.59 21.46
CA THR A 308 -6.37 0.05 22.48
C THR A 308 -5.72 0.08 23.87
N ASN A 309 -6.31 0.92 24.73
CA ASN A 309 -6.21 1.05 26.19
C ASN A 309 -4.82 1.32 26.82
N THR A 310 -4.78 2.39 27.62
CA THR A 310 -3.73 2.81 28.58
C THR A 310 -2.49 3.53 28.00
N THR A 311 -2.56 4.86 27.88
CA THR A 311 -1.48 5.86 27.65
C THR A 311 -0.27 5.66 28.60
N ASN A 312 1.01 6.02 28.38
CA ASN A 312 1.67 7.16 27.73
C ASN A 312 2.49 6.86 26.44
N ARG A 313 2.06 7.44 25.30
CA ARG A 313 2.88 7.81 24.13
C ARG A 313 2.48 9.24 23.74
N VAL A 314 3.35 10.00 23.06
CA VAL A 314 3.17 11.44 22.73
C VAL A 314 1.97 11.73 21.78
N THR A 315 1.35 10.71 21.19
CA THR A 315 0.24 10.87 20.24
C THR A 315 -1.09 11.06 20.97
N LYS A 316 -1.45 12.34 21.19
CA LYS A 316 -2.78 12.81 21.56
C LYS A 316 -3.64 13.00 20.28
N LEU A 317 -4.96 12.84 20.38
CA LEU A 317 -5.92 13.44 19.43
C LEU A 317 -5.45 14.87 19.12
N ARG A 318 -5.24 15.19 17.84
CA ARG A 318 -5.02 16.58 17.44
C ARG A 318 -6.33 17.10 16.88
N PRO A 319 -6.98 18.08 17.55
CA PRO A 319 -8.06 18.82 16.93
C PRO A 319 -7.56 19.42 15.62
N LEU A 320 -8.44 19.46 14.61
CA LEU A 320 -8.20 20.14 13.34
C LEU A 320 -7.62 21.54 13.59
N GLY A 321 -6.39 21.79 13.15
CA GLY A 321 -6.02 23.16 12.81
C GLY A 321 -6.92 23.59 11.68
N SER A 322 -7.61 24.72 11.79
CA SER A 322 -8.48 25.26 10.74
C SER A 322 -7.66 25.46 9.48
N VAL A 323 -7.69 24.50 8.55
CA VAL A 323 -7.11 24.67 7.22
C VAL A 323 -8.14 25.45 6.42
N THR A 324 -7.95 26.77 6.37
CA THR A 324 -8.64 27.65 5.45
C THR A 324 -8.46 27.13 4.02
N GLY A 325 -9.57 26.91 3.31
CA GLY A 325 -9.58 26.40 1.93
C GLY A 325 -10.15 25.00 1.70
N ALA A 326 -10.61 24.30 2.75
CA ALA A 326 -11.28 23.00 2.62
C ALA A 326 -12.52 23.04 1.70
N GLU A 327 -13.20 24.19 1.61
CA GLU A 327 -14.41 24.40 0.79
C GLU A 327 -14.13 24.76 -0.68
N GLN A 328 -12.88 25.03 -1.06
CA GLN A 328 -12.50 25.47 -2.41
C GLN A 328 -11.63 24.44 -3.16
N MET A 329 -11.66 23.18 -2.74
CA MET A 329 -10.89 22.13 -3.42
C MET A 329 -11.72 21.41 -4.47
N PRO A 330 -11.17 21.17 -5.68
CA PRO A 330 -11.87 20.41 -6.72
C PRO A 330 -12.27 19.03 -6.19
N LEU A 331 -13.47 18.59 -6.54
CA LEU A 331 -13.90 17.21 -6.35
C LEU A 331 -12.86 16.30 -7.02
N PHE A 332 -12.05 15.58 -6.24
CA PHE A 332 -11.44 14.35 -6.74
C PHE A 332 -12.60 13.41 -7.01
N ASN A 333 -13.04 13.38 -8.27
CA ASN A 333 -13.98 12.43 -8.82
C ASN A 333 -13.25 11.09 -8.94
N PHE A 334 -12.91 10.47 -7.81
CA PHE A 334 -12.14 9.23 -7.74
C PHE A 334 -12.69 8.17 -8.66
#